data_AF-A0A8A4TGU2-F1
#
_entry.id   AF-A0A8A4TGU2-F1
#
_cell.length_a   1.000
_cell.length_b   1.000
_cell.length_c   1.000
_cell.angle_alpha   90.00
_cell.angle_beta   90.00
_cell.angle_gamma   90.00
#
_symmetry.space_group_name_H-M   'P 1'
#
loop_
_entity.id
_entity.type
_entity.pdbx_description
1 polymer ?
#
loop_
_entity_poly.entity_id
_entity_poly.type
_entity_poly.pdbx_seq_one_letter_code
_entity_poly.pdbx_strand_id
1 'polypeptide(L)'
;MARKKKERLDFSQMGELRQNPFADLAQSLGVAPANAAPAGDEPNVNSSSATHKPQPALLIRKEKRAKGKVVTCVYHLLDPHSYLKKLKTRFGTGGTIQDDVMELRGDHCEPIKDFFRAEGFKVR
;
A
#
# COMPACT_ATOMS: atom_id res chain seq x y z
N MET A 1 40.56 28.25 8.75
CA MET A 1 39.14 28.36 9.13
C MET A 1 38.48 26.99 8.98
N ALA A 2 38.44 26.19 10.06
CA ALA A 2 37.99 24.80 10.04
C ALA A 2 36.44 24.70 10.06
N ARG A 3 35.86 23.79 9.26
CA ARG A 3 34.41 23.55 9.21
C ARG A 3 34.02 22.62 10.37
N LYS A 4 33.21 23.13 11.30
CA LYS A 4 32.70 22.40 12.46
C LYS A 4 31.66 21.36 12.03
N LYS A 5 31.97 20.07 12.23
CA LYS A 5 31.09 18.92 11.97
C LYS A 5 29.88 19.02 12.91
N LYS A 6 28.66 19.08 12.37
CA LYS A 6 27.43 18.99 13.17
C LYS A 6 27.23 17.53 13.58
N GLU A 7 27.23 17.28 14.88
CA GLU A 7 26.85 15.99 15.45
C GLU A 7 25.38 15.69 15.17
N ARG A 8 25.11 14.43 14.83
CA ARG A 8 23.78 13.87 14.63
C ARG A 8 23.29 13.44 16.02
N LEU A 9 22.16 13.98 16.46
CA LEU A 9 21.55 13.58 17.73
C LEU A 9 21.10 12.12 17.64
N ASP A 10 21.57 11.31 18.59
CA ASP A 10 21.20 9.90 18.74
C ASP A 10 19.88 9.79 19.51
N PHE A 11 18.83 9.39 18.80
CA PHE A 11 17.46 9.31 19.32
C PHE A 11 17.13 7.94 19.95
N SER A 12 18.14 7.18 20.38
CA SER A 12 17.93 5.80 20.85
C SER A 12 17.49 5.68 22.32
N GLN A 13 17.19 6.78 23.01
CA GLN A 13 16.68 6.78 24.39
C GLN A 13 15.44 7.67 24.56
N MET A 14 14.31 7.24 24.01
CA MET A 14 12.98 7.71 24.43
C MET A 14 12.06 6.50 24.54
N GLY A 15 12.34 5.67 25.55
CA GLY A 15 11.57 4.48 25.89
C GLY A 15 10.40 4.72 26.86
N GLU A 16 9.99 5.98 27.11
CA GLU A 16 9.00 6.26 28.17
C GLU A 16 8.10 7.47 27.85
N LEU A 17 7.48 7.47 26.67
CA LEU A 17 6.34 8.34 26.34
C LEU A 17 5.19 7.52 25.71
N ARG A 18 4.98 6.29 26.22
CA ARG A 18 3.87 5.42 25.81
C ARG A 18 2.67 5.51 26.76
N GLN A 19 2.69 6.42 27.72
CA GLN A 19 1.58 6.64 28.64
C GLN A 19 0.80 7.88 28.18
N ASN A 20 -0.44 7.64 27.77
CA ASN A 20 -1.37 8.71 27.41
C ASN A 20 -1.80 9.43 28.70
N PRO A 21 -1.52 10.74 28.87
CA PRO A 21 -1.86 11.49 30.09
C PRO A 21 -3.36 11.59 30.36
N PHE A 22 -4.20 11.26 29.37
CA PHE A 22 -5.64 11.17 29.49
C PHE A 22 -6.16 9.84 30.05
N ALA A 23 -5.29 8.83 30.24
CA ALA A 23 -5.71 7.51 30.74
C ALA A 23 -6.25 7.58 32.19
N ASP A 24 -5.64 8.43 33.02
CA ASP A 24 -6.06 8.64 34.42
C ASP A 24 -7.43 9.32 34.52
N LEU A 25 -7.66 10.34 33.68
CA LEU A 25 -8.95 11.04 33.59
C LEU A 25 -10.09 10.12 33.12
N ALA A 26 -9.81 9.20 32.19
CA ALA A 26 -10.78 8.24 31.69
C ALA A 26 -11.27 7.28 32.79
N GLN A 27 -10.37 6.85 33.67
CA GLN A 27 -10.72 5.99 34.82
C GLN A 27 -11.59 6.74 35.84
N SER A 28 -11.31 8.02 36.09
CA SER A 28 -12.10 8.85 37.03
C SER A 28 -13.53 9.11 36.55
N LEU A 29 -13.74 9.23 35.23
CA LEU A 29 -15.04 9.51 34.62
C LEU A 29 -15.86 8.24 34.29
N GLY A 30 -15.38 7.05 34.65
CA GLY A 30 -16.06 5.78 34.37
C GLY A 30 -16.12 5.43 32.87
N VAL A 31 -15.27 6.03 32.04
CA VAL A 31 -15.19 5.78 30.60
C VAL A 31 -14.06 4.79 30.35
N ALA A 32 -14.41 3.53 30.05
CA ALA A 32 -13.42 2.48 29.80
C ALA A 32 -12.48 2.82 28.62
N PRO A 33 -11.16 2.63 28.74
CA PRO A 33 -10.23 2.83 27.63
C PRO A 33 -10.29 1.65 26.64
N ALA A 34 -10.98 1.83 25.52
CA ALA A 34 -11.16 0.80 24.48
C ALA A 34 -9.93 0.55 23.57
N ASN A 35 -8.69 0.67 24.07
CA ASN A 35 -7.50 0.24 23.31
C ASN A 35 -6.28 0.00 24.21
N ALA A 36 -6.28 -1.13 24.91
CA ALA A 36 -5.05 -1.79 25.32
C ALA A 36 -4.70 -2.84 24.26
N ALA A 37 -3.80 -2.50 23.34
CA ALA A 37 -3.24 -3.44 22.37
C ALA A 37 -2.12 -4.27 23.03
N PRO A 38 -2.23 -5.61 23.11
CA PRO A 38 -1.10 -6.48 23.39
C PRO A 38 -0.19 -6.60 22.16
N ALA A 39 1.12 -6.52 22.37
CA ALA A 39 2.13 -6.74 21.36
C ALA A 39 2.36 -8.25 21.13
N GLY A 40 2.24 -8.67 19.87
CA GLY A 40 3.19 -9.57 19.20
C GLY A 40 3.27 -11.04 19.63
N ASP A 41 2.41 -11.88 19.03
CA ASP A 41 2.85 -13.10 18.34
C ASP A 41 1.82 -13.36 17.22
N GLU A 42 2.19 -13.12 15.96
CA GLU A 42 1.37 -13.47 14.80
C GLU A 42 1.91 -14.78 14.22
N PRO A 43 1.20 -15.91 14.41
CA PRO A 43 1.28 -16.99 13.47
C PRO A 43 -0.08 -17.28 12.83
N ASN A 44 0.00 -17.40 11.50
CA ASN A 44 -0.64 -18.43 10.70
C ASN A 44 -1.94 -18.07 9.93
N VAL A 45 -1.69 -17.73 8.66
CA VAL A 45 -2.49 -17.96 7.45
C VAL A 45 -3.67 -18.94 7.59
N ASN A 46 -4.89 -18.42 7.69
CA ASN A 46 -6.08 -19.17 7.26
C ASN A 46 -6.52 -18.72 5.85
N SER A 47 -5.91 -19.36 4.86
CA SER A 47 -6.53 -19.52 3.55
C SER A 47 -7.81 -20.33 3.74
N SER A 48 -8.97 -19.67 3.70
CA SER A 48 -10.27 -20.36 3.71
C SER A 48 -11.02 -20.00 2.43
N SER A 49 -11.24 -21.04 1.67
CA SER A 49 -11.64 -21.12 0.28
C SER A 49 -13.13 -20.88 0.04
N ALA A 50 -13.44 -20.71 -1.25
CA ALA A 50 -14.75 -20.81 -1.92
C ALA A 50 -15.57 -19.50 -1.96
N THR A 51 -15.93 -18.95 -3.12
CA THR A 51 -16.05 -19.46 -4.49
C THR A 51 -15.38 -18.52 -5.49
N HIS A 52 -14.21 -18.88 -6.03
CA HIS A 52 -13.58 -18.08 -7.09
C HIS A 52 -14.33 -18.34 -8.40
N LYS A 53 -15.34 -17.50 -8.69
CA LYS A 53 -15.85 -17.36 -10.07
C LYS A 53 -14.63 -17.27 -11.00
N PRO A 54 -14.65 -17.88 -12.20
CA PRO A 54 -13.51 -17.78 -13.10
C PRO A 54 -13.25 -16.30 -13.40
N GLN A 55 -12.28 -15.72 -12.70
CA GLN A 55 -11.95 -14.32 -12.90
C GLN A 55 -11.36 -14.21 -14.31
N PRO A 56 -11.84 -13.27 -15.12
CA PRO A 56 -11.23 -13.00 -16.40
C PRO A 56 -9.76 -12.65 -16.19
N ALA A 57 -8.91 -13.04 -17.14
CA ALA A 57 -7.50 -12.66 -17.09
C ALA A 57 -7.38 -11.12 -17.09
N LEU A 58 -6.48 -10.59 -16.26
CA LEU A 58 -6.12 -9.18 -16.26
C LEU A 58 -5.58 -8.83 -17.64
N LEU A 59 -6.13 -7.78 -18.25
CA LEU A 59 -5.63 -7.26 -19.51
C LEU A 59 -4.77 -6.04 -19.22
N ILE A 60 -3.51 -6.07 -19.64
CA ILE A 60 -2.58 -4.96 -19.43
C ILE A 60 -2.15 -4.42 -20.79
N ARG A 61 -2.48 -3.17 -21.05
CA ARG A 61 -2.17 -2.51 -22.32
C ARG A 61 -1.43 -1.20 -22.09
N LYS A 62 -0.56 -0.88 -23.04
CA LYS A 62 -0.02 0.47 -23.18
C LYS A 62 -0.93 1.28 -24.08
N GLU A 63 -1.26 2.48 -23.65
CA GLU A 63 -2.04 3.44 -24.40
C GLU A 63 -1.21 4.71 -24.63
N LYS A 64 -1.29 5.27 -25.84
CA LYS A 64 -0.62 6.53 -26.18
C LYS A 64 -1.60 7.68 -25.96
N ARG A 65 -1.24 8.59 -25.07
CA ARG A 65 -1.94 9.86 -24.83
C ARG A 65 -1.30 10.98 -25.64
N ALA A 66 -1.97 12.13 -25.67
CA ALA A 66 -1.50 13.33 -26.36
C ALA A 66 -0.06 13.71 -25.98
N LYS A 67 0.66 14.34 -26.93
CA LYS A 67 2.03 14.83 -26.75
C LYS A 67 3.05 13.73 -26.42
N GLY A 68 2.90 12.54 -27.02
CA GLY A 68 3.86 11.44 -26.88
C GLY A 68 3.90 10.79 -25.50
N LYS A 69 2.93 11.11 -24.62
CA LYS A 69 2.83 10.51 -23.30
C LYS A 69 2.29 9.09 -23.43
N VAL A 70 2.82 8.19 -22.62
CA VAL A 70 2.36 6.81 -22.53
C VAL A 70 1.75 6.57 -21.16
N VAL A 71 0.67 5.81 -21.16
CA VAL A 71 0.01 5.34 -19.94
C VAL A 71 -0.19 3.84 -20.04
N THR A 72 -0.05 3.15 -18.92
CA THR A 72 -0.33 1.73 -18.81
C THR A 72 -1.70 1.55 -18.17
N CYS A 73 -2.61 0.88 -18.88
CA CYS A 73 -3.99 0.64 -18.45
C CYS A 73 -4.15 -0.83 -18.06
N VAL A 74 -4.75 -1.07 -16.90
CA VAL A 74 -5.04 -2.40 -16.36
C VAL A 74 -6.56 -2.56 -16.25
N TYR A 75 -7.10 -3.53 -16.98
CA TYR A 75 -8.53 -3.84 -17.06
C TYR A 75 -8.85 -5.14 -16.32
N HIS A 76 -10.13 -5.30 -15.96
CA HIS A 76 -10.69 -6.48 -15.29
C HIS A 76 -10.10 -6.75 -13.91
N LEU A 77 -9.73 -5.69 -13.19
CA LEU A 77 -9.25 -5.79 -11.82
C LEU A 77 -10.42 -5.60 -10.87
N LEU A 78 -10.70 -6.59 -10.01
CA LEU A 78 -11.85 -6.54 -9.10
C LEU A 78 -11.79 -5.42 -8.05
N ASP A 79 -10.58 -5.04 -7.65
CA ASP A 79 -10.38 -4.04 -6.60
C ASP A 79 -9.22 -3.08 -6.95
N PRO A 80 -9.40 -2.19 -7.94
CA PRO A 80 -8.30 -1.36 -8.45
C PRO A 80 -7.74 -0.38 -7.42
N HIS A 81 -8.53 0.01 -6.41
CA HIS A 81 -8.12 0.98 -5.38
C HIS A 81 -6.98 0.44 -4.49
N SER A 82 -7.08 -0.81 -4.03
CA SER A 82 -6.06 -1.40 -3.17
C SER A 82 -4.74 -1.60 -3.92
N TYR A 83 -4.81 -2.04 -5.18
CA TYR A 83 -3.62 -2.25 -6.00
C TYR A 83 -3.00 -0.94 -6.49
N LEU A 84 -3.79 0.10 -6.74
CA LEU A 84 -3.26 1.41 -7.14
C LEU A 84 -2.31 1.97 -6.08
N LYS A 85 -2.65 1.87 -4.79
CA LYS A 85 -1.77 2.34 -3.70
C LYS A 85 -0.44 1.57 -3.68
N LYS A 86 -0.50 0.23 -3.78
CA LYS A 86 0.69 -0.63 -3.84
C LYS A 86 1.59 -0.27 -5.04
N LEU A 87 0.99 -0.09 -6.20
CA LEU A 87 1.73 0.21 -7.44
C LEU A 87 2.34 1.61 -7.42
N LYS A 88 1.63 2.63 -6.92
CA LYS A 88 2.18 3.97 -6.72
C LYS A 88 3.41 3.95 -5.80
N THR A 89 3.37 3.17 -4.72
CA THR A 89 4.51 3.01 -3.80
C THR A 89 5.67 2.25 -4.45
N ARG A 90 5.39 1.17 -5.19
CA ARG A 90 6.44 0.31 -5.80
C ARG A 90 7.11 0.99 -7.00
N PHE A 91 6.33 1.66 -7.85
CA PHE A 91 6.80 2.23 -9.11
C PHE A 91 7.10 3.73 -9.03
N GLY A 92 6.67 4.41 -7.96
CA GLY A 92 6.85 5.87 -7.82
C GLY A 92 6.09 6.67 -8.88
N THR A 93 5.09 6.08 -9.53
CA THR A 93 4.34 6.69 -10.62
C THR A 93 3.02 7.26 -10.14
N GLY A 94 2.55 8.30 -10.81
CA GLY A 94 1.18 8.77 -10.66
C GLY A 94 0.23 7.83 -11.40
N GLY A 95 -0.94 7.59 -10.81
CA GLY A 95 -2.01 6.82 -11.45
C GLY A 95 -3.38 7.24 -10.94
N THR A 96 -4.40 6.97 -11.75
CA THR A 96 -5.81 7.25 -11.47
C THR A 96 -6.64 6.02 -11.81
N ILE A 97 -7.85 5.96 -11.27
CA ILE A 97 -8.85 4.97 -11.68
C ILE A 97 -9.86 5.74 -12.53
N GLN A 98 -10.07 5.27 -13.75
CA GLN A 98 -11.02 5.83 -14.69
C GLN A 98 -11.91 4.69 -15.19
N ASP A 99 -13.23 4.79 -15.00
CA ASP A 99 -14.19 3.80 -15.52
C ASP A 99 -13.86 2.34 -15.11
N ASP A 100 -13.47 2.13 -13.85
CA ASP A 100 -13.02 0.84 -13.29
C ASP A 100 -11.67 0.32 -13.86
N VAL A 101 -11.03 1.10 -14.72
CA VAL A 101 -9.70 0.84 -15.28
C VAL A 101 -8.65 1.59 -14.50
N MET A 102 -7.60 0.90 -14.10
CA MET A 102 -6.47 1.54 -13.44
C MET A 102 -5.48 2.04 -14.49
N GLU A 103 -5.22 3.35 -14.51
CA GLU A 103 -4.25 4.00 -15.39
C GLU A 103 -3.00 4.41 -14.60
N LEU A 104 -1.82 4.03 -15.07
CA LEU A 104 -0.53 4.43 -14.52
C LEU A 104 0.26 5.22 -15.57
N ARG A 105 0.86 6.35 -15.18
CA ARG A 105 1.72 7.12 -16.08
C ARG A 105 3.03 6.38 -16.34
N GLY A 106 3.46 6.37 -17.61
CA GLY A 106 4.67 5.69 -18.04
C GLY A 106 4.40 4.35 -18.72
N ASP A 107 5.45 3.81 -19.32
CA ASP A 107 5.47 2.46 -19.88
C ASP A 107 6.02 1.52 -18.81
N HIS A 108 5.13 0.84 -18.11
CA HIS A 108 5.46 -0.12 -17.07
C HIS A 108 4.77 -1.45 -17.30
N CYS A 109 4.47 -1.77 -18.55
CA CYS A 109 3.69 -2.95 -18.93
C CYS A 109 4.33 -4.24 -18.41
N GLU A 110 5.62 -4.49 -18.70
CA GLU A 110 6.31 -5.70 -18.24
C GLU A 110 6.41 -5.83 -16.71
N PRO A 111 6.90 -4.82 -15.96
CA PRO A 111 7.04 -5.00 -14.52
C PRO A 111 5.69 -5.02 -13.79
N ILE A 112 4.63 -4.42 -14.34
CA ILE A 112 3.27 -4.55 -13.79
C ILE A 112 2.73 -5.96 -14.09
N LYS A 113 2.98 -6.51 -15.28
CA LYS A 113 2.66 -7.92 -15.61
C LYS A 113 3.32 -8.88 -14.64
N ASP A 114 4.60 -8.66 -14.35
CA ASP A 114 5.36 -9.47 -13.39
C ASP A 114 4.80 -9.35 -11.97
N PHE A 115 4.49 -8.14 -11.51
CA PHE A 115 3.87 -7.89 -10.21
C PHE A 115 2.55 -8.66 -10.03
N PHE A 116 1.64 -8.58 -11.01
CA PHE A 116 0.36 -9.29 -10.93
C PHE A 116 0.52 -10.80 -11.08
N ARG A 117 1.50 -11.27 -11.86
CA ARG A 117 1.84 -12.69 -11.94
C ARG A 117 2.34 -13.22 -10.60
N ALA A 118 3.15 -12.44 -9.89
CA ALA A 118 3.63 -12.78 -8.54
C ALA A 118 2.51 -12.82 -7.51
N GLU A 119 1.49 -11.95 -7.63
CA GLU A 119 0.29 -11.99 -6.80
C GLU A 119 -0.72 -13.11 -7.20
N GLY A 120 -0.41 -13.91 -8.22
CA GLY A 120 -1.22 -15.08 -8.61
C GLY A 120 -2.30 -14.81 -9.65
N PHE A 121 -2.31 -13.63 -10.28
CA PHE A 121 -3.24 -13.32 -11.35
C PHE A 121 -2.80 -13.90 -12.69
N LYS A 122 -3.78 -14.29 -13.51
CA LYS A 122 -3.55 -14.62 -14.92
C LYS A 122 -3.56 -13.31 -15.72
N VAL A 123 -2.43 -12.99 -16.36
CA VAL A 123 -2.25 -11.73 -17.09
C VAL A 123 -2.14 -11.99 -18.60
N ARG A 124 -2.75 -11.13 -19.43
CA ARG A 124 -2.66 -11.12 -20.91
C ARG A 124 -1.99 -9.83 -21.40
#